data_AF-A0A2V8R3S4-F1
#
_entry.id   AF-A0A2V8R3S4-F1
#
_cell.length_a   1.000
_cell.length_b   1.000
_cell.length_c   1.000
_cell.angle_alpha   90.00
_cell.angle_beta   90.00
_cell.angle_gamma   90.00
#
_symmetry.space_group_name_H-M   'P 1'
#
loop_
_entity.id
_entity.type
_entity.pdbx_description
1 polymer ?
#
loop_
_entity_poly.entity_id
_entity_poly.type
_entity_poly.pdbx_seq_one_letter_code
_entity_poly.pdbx_strand_id
1 'polypeptide(L)'
;MLALITAAWLMLISPALPAQQEQNFTPVQGATLQAKQEAAIAQAAGAHAQRFWTAYSFDVRPGVVVDVDYVGDDGHVQIQGTWDTTDSGFLVNNPLMETRSLGVFALRDSAGQVLRVEVYNLGRRREYGGYQVYWMGRASNEDSLGFLRGLAESARPVGPSGRSDDLPAEAVRAIALHDDRRVPEVLLSIARTSASEGVRAQAVRSLGVPPVSDATREYLAQLARDERESQEVRRAAVSAYGRSRDPQALSFLQSLYTSLSSRDLRRVALTYIARNNDQRAAAQFLIRVATQPSDDSELRKMAVLRLGEIAGEQALGTLKETVGRTDADTQLQLQAVVAIGRRPAAESVPLLIQIAKTHPKPEIRRQAFVILGRTGDPVAVEFLKSVLTK
;
A
#
# COMPACT_ATOMS: atom_id res chain seq x y z
N MET A 1 15.02 -47.87 -19.13
CA MET A 1 14.45 -48.65 -18.01
C MET A 1 14.41 -47.72 -16.81
N LEU A 2 13.21 -47.58 -16.23
CA LEU A 2 12.67 -46.48 -15.42
C LEU A 2 13.58 -45.85 -14.34
N ALA A 3 13.55 -44.51 -14.25
CA ALA A 3 13.83 -43.75 -13.03
C ALA A 3 12.51 -43.18 -12.49
N LEU A 4 12.19 -43.56 -11.26
CA LEU A 4 11.00 -43.17 -10.50
C LEU A 4 11.03 -41.66 -10.18
N ILE A 5 10.09 -40.91 -10.74
CA ILE A 5 9.74 -39.57 -10.26
C ILE A 5 8.52 -39.74 -9.36
N THR A 6 8.71 -39.51 -8.07
CA THR A 6 7.64 -39.41 -7.06
C THR A 6 6.81 -38.16 -7.36
N ALA A 7 5.68 -38.34 -8.04
CA ALA A 7 4.65 -37.33 -8.17
C ALA A 7 3.98 -37.11 -6.81
N ALA A 8 4.30 -35.99 -6.16
CA ALA A 8 3.50 -35.48 -5.06
C ALA A 8 2.15 -35.02 -5.64
N TRP A 9 1.10 -35.75 -5.31
CA TRP A 9 -0.27 -35.41 -5.66
C TRP A 9 -0.66 -34.09 -4.97
N LEU A 10 -0.62 -33.00 -5.73
CA LEU A 10 -1.40 -31.80 -5.42
C LEU A 10 -2.87 -32.19 -5.56
N MET A 11 -3.50 -32.55 -4.44
CA MET A 11 -4.96 -32.57 -4.36
C MET A 11 -5.44 -31.15 -4.66
N LEU A 12 -5.94 -30.96 -5.88
CA LEU A 12 -6.80 -29.84 -6.24
C LEU A 12 -8.07 -29.98 -5.42
N ILE A 13 -8.06 -29.43 -4.21
CA ILE A 13 -9.28 -29.05 -3.52
C ILE A 13 -9.87 -27.95 -4.39
N SER A 14 -10.89 -28.30 -5.19
CA SER A 14 -11.78 -27.30 -5.78
C SER A 14 -12.20 -26.35 -4.65
N PRO A 15 -12.14 -25.02 -4.82
CA PRO A 15 -12.81 -24.15 -3.88
C PRO A 15 -14.30 -24.33 -4.16
N ALA A 16 -14.90 -25.35 -3.56
CA ALA A 16 -16.26 -25.19 -3.10
C ALA A 16 -16.22 -23.91 -2.26
N LEU A 17 -16.94 -22.87 -2.72
CA LEU A 17 -17.23 -21.69 -1.90
C LEU A 17 -17.56 -22.22 -0.51
N PRO A 18 -16.77 -21.89 0.54
CA PRO A 18 -17.15 -22.32 1.86
C PRO A 18 -18.55 -21.76 2.09
N ALA A 19 -19.50 -22.67 2.35
CA ALA A 19 -20.84 -22.30 2.74
C ALA A 19 -20.71 -21.23 3.82
N GLN A 20 -21.32 -20.09 3.53
CA GLN A 20 -21.36 -18.87 4.33
C GLN A 20 -21.83 -19.23 5.75
N GLN A 21 -20.91 -19.62 6.62
CA GLN A 21 -21.22 -19.99 8.00
C GLN A 21 -21.73 -18.71 8.68
N GLU A 22 -23.02 -18.72 9.02
CA GLU A 22 -23.82 -17.54 9.30
C GLU A 22 -23.14 -16.62 10.32
N GLN A 23 -22.64 -15.47 9.85
CA GLN A 23 -22.38 -14.37 10.75
C GLN A 23 -23.74 -13.95 11.31
N ASN A 24 -23.91 -13.95 12.64
CA ASN A 24 -25.17 -13.66 13.34
C ASN A 24 -25.58 -12.17 13.21
N PHE A 25 -25.80 -11.72 11.98
CA PHE A 25 -26.25 -10.37 11.70
C PHE A 25 -27.77 -10.32 11.73
N THR A 26 -28.31 -9.23 12.29
CA THR A 26 -29.75 -8.98 12.30
C THR A 26 -30.16 -8.45 10.93
N PRO A 27 -30.94 -9.16 10.13
CA PRO A 27 -31.34 -8.69 8.81
C PRO A 27 -32.28 -7.48 8.92
N VAL A 28 -32.08 -6.51 8.04
CA VAL A 28 -32.92 -5.31 7.96
C VAL A 28 -33.58 -5.20 6.59
N GLN A 29 -34.89 -5.07 6.61
CA GLN A 29 -35.73 -4.96 5.41
C GLN A 29 -35.96 -3.50 5.01
N GLY A 30 -36.13 -3.26 3.72
CA GLY A 30 -36.39 -1.93 3.16
C GLY A 30 -36.18 -1.91 1.65
N ALA A 31 -36.86 -0.99 0.96
CA ALA A 31 -36.80 -0.88 -0.50
C ALA A 31 -35.51 -0.21 -1.01
N THR A 32 -34.96 0.73 -0.24
CA THR A 32 -33.72 1.47 -0.56
C THR A 32 -32.71 1.33 0.56
N LEU A 33 -31.43 1.64 0.28
CA LEU A 33 -30.41 1.66 1.33
C LEU A 33 -30.80 2.63 2.46
N GLN A 34 -31.35 3.81 2.12
CA GLN A 34 -31.82 4.78 3.11
C GLN A 34 -32.92 4.20 4.01
N ALA A 35 -33.96 3.58 3.43
CA ALA A 35 -35.04 2.98 4.21
C ALA A 35 -34.52 1.86 5.14
N LYS A 36 -33.53 1.09 4.68
CA LYS A 36 -32.86 0.08 5.51
C LYS A 36 -32.03 0.72 6.63
N GLN A 37 -31.38 1.86 6.40
CA GLN A 37 -30.67 2.57 7.47
C GLN A 37 -31.64 3.07 8.54
N GLU A 38 -32.77 3.66 8.14
CA GLU A 38 -33.81 4.14 9.06
C GLU A 38 -34.42 2.98 9.88
N ALA A 39 -34.72 1.85 9.22
CA ALA A 39 -35.21 0.65 9.89
C ALA A 39 -34.17 0.05 10.87
N ALA A 40 -32.88 0.04 10.50
CA ALA A 40 -31.82 -0.42 11.39
C ALA A 40 -31.69 0.46 12.63
N ILE A 41 -31.77 1.79 12.46
CA ILE A 41 -31.75 2.75 13.57
C ILE A 41 -32.95 2.54 14.49
N ALA A 42 -34.15 2.35 13.94
CA ALA A 42 -35.36 2.10 14.72
C ALA A 42 -35.28 0.78 15.52
N GLN A 43 -34.77 -0.31 14.91
CA GLN A 43 -34.56 -1.58 15.61
C GLN A 43 -33.52 -1.44 16.74
N ALA A 44 -32.41 -0.75 16.48
CA ALA A 44 -31.37 -0.50 17.48
C ALA A 44 -31.89 0.35 18.66
N ALA A 45 -32.71 1.36 18.38
CA ALA A 45 -33.36 2.17 19.40
C ALA A 45 -34.33 1.33 20.25
N GLY A 46 -35.14 0.47 19.62
CA GLY A 46 -36.03 -0.47 20.32
C GLY A 46 -35.30 -1.49 21.19
N ALA A 47 -34.07 -1.85 20.82
CA ALA A 47 -33.17 -2.70 21.61
C ALA A 47 -32.34 -1.92 22.65
N HIS A 48 -32.56 -0.61 22.82
CA HIS A 48 -31.80 0.28 23.69
C HIS A 48 -30.26 0.24 23.47
N ALA A 49 -29.85 0.00 22.22
CA ALA A 49 -28.44 -0.11 21.86
C ALA A 49 -27.73 1.25 21.98
N GLN A 50 -26.66 1.31 22.78
CA GLN A 50 -25.84 2.52 22.92
C GLN A 50 -24.91 2.74 21.73
N ARG A 51 -24.49 1.64 21.08
CA ARG A 51 -23.72 1.61 19.84
C ARG A 51 -24.09 0.36 19.06
N PHE A 52 -24.10 0.48 17.74
CA PHE A 52 -24.41 -0.63 16.84
C PHE A 52 -23.77 -0.41 15.47
N TRP A 53 -23.60 -1.49 14.73
CA TRP A 53 -23.14 -1.44 13.34
C TRP A 53 -24.33 -1.52 12.39
N THR A 54 -24.30 -0.73 11.33
CA THR A 54 -25.06 -1.00 10.11
C THR A 54 -24.10 -1.46 9.03
N ALA A 55 -24.42 -2.52 8.32
CA ALA A 55 -23.52 -3.08 7.31
C ALA A 55 -24.25 -3.51 6.04
N TYR A 56 -23.58 -3.42 4.90
CA TYR A 56 -24.06 -3.86 3.60
C TYR A 56 -22.92 -4.27 2.68
N SER A 57 -23.18 -5.16 1.72
CA SER A 57 -22.22 -5.50 0.66
C SER A 57 -22.40 -4.59 -0.55
N PHE A 58 -21.34 -4.43 -1.33
CA PHE A 58 -21.31 -3.61 -2.55
C PHE A 58 -20.45 -4.30 -3.62
N ASP A 59 -20.47 -3.81 -4.85
CA ASP A 59 -19.64 -4.38 -5.92
C ASP A 59 -18.23 -3.81 -5.86
N VAL A 60 -17.24 -4.69 -5.66
CA VAL A 60 -15.84 -4.33 -5.40
C VAL A 60 -15.03 -4.37 -6.68
N ARG A 61 -14.28 -3.29 -6.97
CA ARG A 61 -13.43 -3.19 -8.16
C ARG A 61 -12.33 -4.26 -8.18
N PRO A 62 -11.77 -4.59 -9.36
CA PRO A 62 -10.62 -5.47 -9.45
C PRO A 62 -9.38 -4.95 -8.71
N GLY A 63 -8.57 -5.88 -8.19
CA GLY A 63 -7.33 -5.62 -7.48
C GLY A 63 -7.56 -5.03 -6.10
N VAL A 64 -8.59 -5.43 -5.37
CA VAL A 64 -8.79 -5.01 -3.97
C VAL A 64 -8.43 -6.14 -3.04
N VAL A 65 -7.71 -5.82 -1.95
CA VAL A 65 -7.29 -6.81 -0.94
C VAL A 65 -7.54 -6.23 0.45
N VAL A 66 -8.34 -6.94 1.25
CA VAL A 66 -8.73 -6.50 2.60
C VAL A 66 -8.65 -7.67 3.58
N ASP A 67 -8.13 -7.39 4.77
CA ASP A 67 -7.99 -8.37 5.87
C ASP A 67 -7.20 -9.62 5.45
N VAL A 68 -5.98 -9.45 4.92
CA VAL A 68 -5.10 -10.57 4.55
C VAL A 68 -4.16 -10.92 5.69
N ASP A 69 -3.97 -12.23 5.89
CA ASP A 69 -2.96 -12.77 6.79
C ASP A 69 -1.58 -12.60 6.15
N TYR A 70 -0.73 -11.81 6.79
CA TYR A 70 0.68 -11.72 6.45
C TYR A 70 1.47 -12.56 7.45
N VAL A 71 2.23 -13.55 6.98
CA VAL A 71 3.26 -14.20 7.79
C VAL A 71 4.53 -13.38 7.63
N GLY A 72 4.96 -12.71 8.69
CA GLY A 72 6.27 -12.04 8.71
C GLY A 72 7.42 -13.03 8.53
N ASP A 73 8.59 -12.53 8.17
CA ASP A 73 9.82 -13.34 8.08
C ASP A 73 10.21 -14.00 9.41
N ASP A 74 9.59 -13.58 10.51
CA ASP A 74 9.69 -14.13 11.88
C ASP A 74 8.66 -15.22 12.19
N GLY A 75 7.80 -15.59 11.22
CA GLY A 75 6.76 -16.60 11.38
C GLY A 75 5.49 -16.11 12.08
N HIS A 76 5.40 -14.83 12.45
CA HIS A 76 4.19 -14.28 13.07
C HIS A 76 3.15 -13.88 12.02
N VAL A 77 1.92 -14.38 12.18
CA VAL A 77 0.76 -13.95 11.38
C VAL A 77 0.26 -12.61 11.92
N GLN A 78 0.35 -11.56 11.09
CA GLN A 78 -0.33 -10.28 11.33
C GLN A 78 -1.53 -10.16 10.38
N ILE A 79 -2.71 -9.87 10.95
CA ILE A 79 -3.89 -9.45 10.19
C ILE A 79 -3.80 -7.93 10.07
N GLN A 80 -3.53 -7.42 8.88
CA GLN A 80 -3.34 -5.99 8.65
C GLN A 80 -4.38 -5.49 7.63
N GLY A 81 -5.05 -4.36 7.94
CA GLY A 81 -6.34 -3.90 7.39
C GLY A 81 -6.53 -3.76 5.87
N THR A 82 -7.10 -2.63 5.41
CA THR A 82 -7.50 -2.42 4.00
C THR A 82 -6.31 -1.96 3.16
N TRP A 83 -5.97 -2.68 2.09
CA TRP A 83 -4.85 -2.35 1.20
C TRP A 83 -5.32 -1.99 -0.21
N ASP A 84 -4.75 -0.92 -0.77
CA ASP A 84 -4.78 -0.64 -2.20
C ASP A 84 -3.57 -1.34 -2.85
N THR A 85 -3.84 -2.29 -3.75
CA THR A 85 -2.84 -3.07 -4.51
C THR A 85 -1.87 -2.21 -5.31
N THR A 86 -2.19 -0.93 -5.51
CA THR A 86 -1.36 -0.01 -6.29
C THR A 86 -0.24 0.66 -5.47
N ASP A 87 -0.34 0.75 -4.14
CA ASP A 87 0.64 1.48 -3.28
C ASP A 87 1.62 0.54 -2.55
N SER A 88 1.25 -0.73 -2.39
CA SER A 88 2.00 -1.69 -1.58
C SER A 88 2.80 -2.64 -2.47
N GLY A 89 4.12 -2.48 -2.50
CA GLY A 89 5.05 -3.45 -3.10
C GLY A 89 4.89 -4.88 -2.55
N PHE A 90 4.13 -5.04 -1.46
CA PHE A 90 3.68 -6.31 -0.89
C PHE A 90 2.82 -7.16 -1.84
N LEU A 91 1.92 -6.56 -2.64
CA LEU A 91 0.99 -7.29 -3.51
C LEU A 91 1.48 -7.44 -4.96
N VAL A 92 2.50 -6.68 -5.36
CA VAL A 92 3.20 -6.87 -6.64
C VAL A 92 3.78 -8.29 -6.74
N ASN A 93 4.11 -8.91 -5.60
CA ASN A 93 4.64 -10.27 -5.52
C ASN A 93 3.57 -11.36 -5.24
N ASN A 94 2.29 -10.99 -5.01
CA ASN A 94 1.19 -11.94 -4.72
C ASN A 94 -0.09 -11.61 -5.50
N PRO A 95 -0.08 -11.69 -6.85
CA PRO A 95 -1.19 -11.27 -7.71
C PRO A 95 -2.46 -12.14 -7.62
N LEU A 96 -2.42 -13.25 -6.87
CA LEU A 96 -3.55 -14.18 -6.70
C LEU A 96 -4.47 -13.84 -5.53
N MET A 97 -4.13 -12.85 -4.70
CA MET A 97 -4.96 -12.45 -3.57
C MET A 97 -5.89 -11.32 -3.99
N GLU A 98 -7.20 -11.60 -4.00
CA GLU A 98 -8.24 -10.61 -4.25
C GLU A 98 -9.41 -10.84 -3.31
N THR A 99 -9.97 -9.76 -2.75
CA THR A 99 -11.11 -9.80 -1.85
C THR A 99 -12.32 -9.17 -2.52
N ARG A 100 -13.22 -10.01 -3.03
CA ARG A 100 -14.47 -9.56 -3.68
C ARG A 100 -15.67 -9.51 -2.73
N SER A 101 -15.62 -10.28 -1.65
CA SER A 101 -16.70 -10.30 -0.65
C SER A 101 -16.39 -9.29 0.45
N LEU A 102 -16.73 -8.03 0.20
CA LEU A 102 -16.55 -6.94 1.15
C LEU A 102 -17.89 -6.35 1.60
N GLY A 103 -17.89 -5.85 2.84
CA GLY A 103 -18.97 -5.05 3.37
C GLY A 103 -18.47 -3.69 3.84
N VAL A 104 -19.27 -2.65 3.64
CA VAL A 104 -19.12 -1.38 4.34
C VAL A 104 -19.82 -1.51 5.68
N PHE A 105 -19.09 -1.23 6.76
CA PHE A 105 -19.57 -1.26 8.14
C PHE A 105 -19.51 0.17 8.69
N ALA A 106 -20.66 0.69 9.09
CA ALA A 106 -20.77 2.00 9.73
C ALA A 106 -21.14 1.83 11.20
N LEU A 107 -20.24 2.21 12.10
CA LEU A 107 -20.49 2.23 13.54
C LEU A 107 -21.32 3.46 13.86
N ARG A 108 -22.39 3.29 14.63
CA ARG A 108 -23.32 4.35 15.01
C ARG A 108 -23.43 4.47 16.52
N ASP A 109 -23.74 5.68 16.99
CA ASP A 109 -24.20 5.93 18.36
C ASP A 109 -25.70 5.65 18.53
N SER A 110 -26.22 5.87 19.74
CA SER A 110 -27.63 5.70 20.07
C SER A 110 -28.59 6.64 19.33
N ALA A 111 -28.09 7.77 18.80
CA ALA A 111 -28.87 8.68 17.95
C ALA A 111 -28.86 8.25 16.47
N GLY A 112 -28.16 7.17 16.13
CA GLY A 112 -27.99 6.68 14.76
C GLY A 112 -26.92 7.46 13.98
N GLN A 113 -26.17 8.35 14.62
CA GLN A 113 -25.11 9.11 13.98
C GLN A 113 -23.92 8.19 13.67
N VAL A 114 -23.44 8.21 12.43
CA VAL A 114 -22.24 7.45 12.03
C VAL A 114 -21.03 8.04 12.72
N LEU A 115 -20.29 7.22 13.47
CA LEU A 115 -19.06 7.57 14.17
C LEU A 115 -17.81 7.15 13.37
N ARG A 116 -17.90 6.00 12.69
CA ARG A 116 -16.77 5.39 11.97
C ARG A 116 -17.28 4.58 10.79
N VAL A 117 -16.50 4.53 9.72
CA VAL A 117 -16.72 3.62 8.59
C VAL A 117 -15.50 2.74 8.42
N GLU A 118 -15.72 1.45 8.20
CA GLU A 118 -14.70 0.46 7.87
C GLU A 118 -15.18 -0.43 6.74
N VAL A 119 -14.23 -1.02 6.02
CA VAL A 119 -14.51 -2.05 5.01
C VAL A 119 -13.88 -3.34 5.48
N TYR A 120 -14.68 -4.40 5.58
CA TYR A 120 -14.22 -5.70 6.05
C TYR A 120 -14.47 -6.80 5.03
N ASN A 121 -13.61 -7.82 5.09
CA ASN A 121 -13.79 -9.07 4.38
C ASN A 121 -14.89 -9.92 5.02
N LEU A 122 -16.01 -10.09 4.32
CA LEU A 122 -17.17 -10.86 4.78
C LEU A 122 -16.90 -12.37 4.85
N GLY A 123 -15.84 -12.84 4.19
CA GLY A 123 -15.39 -14.23 4.29
C GLY A 123 -14.65 -14.56 5.60
N ARG A 124 -14.40 -13.56 6.46
CA ARG A 124 -13.66 -13.76 7.72
C ARG A 124 -14.57 -13.56 8.92
N ARG A 125 -14.36 -14.40 9.94
CA ARG A 125 -14.95 -14.18 11.26
C ARG A 125 -14.26 -12.99 11.93
N ARG A 126 -15.05 -12.09 12.49
CA ARG A 126 -14.57 -10.90 13.20
C ARG A 126 -15.43 -10.64 14.43
N GLU A 127 -14.82 -10.09 15.46
CA GLU A 127 -15.54 -9.52 16.61
C GLU A 127 -15.82 -8.04 16.33
N TYR A 128 -17.10 -7.68 16.32
CA TYR A 128 -17.56 -6.31 16.03
C TYR A 128 -17.57 -5.42 17.29
N GLY A 129 -16.61 -5.63 18.19
CA GLY A 129 -16.54 -4.97 19.49
C GLY A 129 -17.69 -5.35 20.44
N GLY A 130 -18.34 -6.50 20.21
CA GLY A 130 -19.54 -6.93 20.92
C GLY A 130 -20.81 -6.18 20.54
N TYR A 131 -20.76 -5.25 19.59
CA TYR A 131 -21.93 -4.50 19.13
C TYR A 131 -22.73 -5.30 18.09
N GLN A 132 -24.06 -5.18 18.16
CA GLN A 132 -24.95 -5.81 17.18
C GLN A 132 -24.69 -5.25 15.78
N VAL A 133 -24.69 -6.13 14.79
CA VAL A 133 -24.62 -5.77 13.36
C VAL A 133 -25.99 -5.92 12.73
N TYR A 134 -26.52 -4.82 12.21
CA TYR A 134 -27.73 -4.75 11.42
C TYR A 134 -27.36 -4.82 9.92
N TRP A 135 -27.72 -5.93 9.28
CA TRP A 135 -27.34 -6.26 7.92
C TRP A 135 -28.41 -5.86 6.91
N MET A 136 -28.04 -4.93 6.03
CA MET A 136 -28.93 -4.34 5.03
C MET A 136 -28.86 -5.07 3.67
N GLY A 137 -28.12 -6.19 3.59
CA GLY A 137 -27.95 -6.94 2.36
C GLY A 137 -27.02 -6.26 1.36
N ARG A 138 -27.24 -6.52 0.06
CA ARG A 138 -26.51 -5.86 -1.02
C ARG A 138 -27.10 -4.49 -1.31
N ALA A 139 -26.25 -3.47 -1.34
CA ALA A 139 -26.58 -2.14 -1.83
C ALA A 139 -26.20 -2.00 -3.31
N SER A 140 -26.90 -1.13 -4.03
CA SER A 140 -26.44 -0.67 -5.34
C SER A 140 -25.21 0.23 -5.16
N ASN A 141 -24.33 0.29 -6.16
CA ASN A 141 -23.21 1.24 -6.13
C ASN A 141 -23.69 2.69 -6.08
N GLU A 142 -24.85 3.01 -6.67
CA GLU A 142 -25.43 4.34 -6.58
C GLU A 142 -25.78 4.74 -5.15
N ASP A 143 -26.52 3.88 -4.44
CA ASP A 143 -26.92 4.12 -3.06
C ASP A 143 -25.70 4.20 -2.13
N SER A 144 -24.75 3.26 -2.31
CA SER A 144 -23.53 3.21 -1.52
C SER A 144 -22.67 4.45 -1.72
N LEU A 145 -22.44 4.85 -2.98
CA LEU A 145 -21.68 6.06 -3.30
C LEU A 145 -22.38 7.31 -2.79
N GLY A 146 -23.71 7.39 -2.89
CA GLY A 146 -24.49 8.51 -2.34
C GLY A 146 -24.30 8.63 -0.83
N PHE A 147 -24.45 7.52 -0.10
CA PHE A 147 -24.24 7.49 1.34
C PHE A 147 -22.81 7.86 1.74
N LEU A 148 -21.80 7.22 1.15
CA LEU A 148 -20.40 7.47 1.46
C LEU A 148 -19.95 8.89 1.07
N ARG A 149 -20.47 9.43 -0.03
CA ARG A 149 -20.21 10.82 -0.42
C ARG A 149 -20.74 11.80 0.63
N GLY A 150 -21.95 11.58 1.15
CA GLY A 150 -22.50 12.39 2.24
C GLY A 150 -21.63 12.36 3.50
N LEU A 151 -20.99 11.23 3.80
CA LEU A 151 -20.02 11.12 4.90
C LEU A 151 -18.70 11.83 4.58
N ALA A 152 -18.19 11.70 3.36
CA ALA A 152 -16.97 12.36 2.89
C ALA A 152 -17.09 13.90 2.87
N GLU A 153 -18.29 14.42 2.62
CA GLU A 153 -18.59 15.86 2.62
C GLU A 153 -19.00 16.39 4.01
N SER A 154 -19.13 15.51 5.01
CA SER A 154 -19.55 15.92 6.34
C SER A 154 -18.48 16.75 7.04
N ALA A 155 -18.85 17.97 7.46
CA ALA A 155 -17.99 18.85 8.24
C ALA A 155 -17.94 18.35 9.69
N ARG A 156 -17.09 17.37 9.98
CA ARG A 156 -16.82 16.94 11.35
C ARG A 156 -15.41 17.33 11.79
N PRO A 157 -15.25 17.91 13.00
CA PRO A 157 -13.93 18.11 13.57
C PRO A 157 -13.27 16.76 13.83
N VAL A 158 -12.00 16.66 13.47
CA VAL A 158 -11.15 15.50 13.74
C VAL A 158 -11.04 15.32 15.25
N GLY A 159 -11.41 14.14 15.75
CA GLY A 159 -11.25 13.80 17.16
C GLY A 159 -9.77 13.82 17.57
N PRO A 160 -9.45 14.12 18.85
CA PRO A 160 -8.07 14.31 19.32
C PRO A 160 -7.18 13.06 19.23
N SER A 161 -7.72 11.88 18.87
CA SER A 161 -6.99 10.62 18.89
C SER A 161 -6.28 10.27 17.57
N GLY A 162 -6.52 11.01 16.48
CA GLY A 162 -5.67 11.04 15.28
C GLY A 162 -5.44 9.74 14.52
N ARG A 163 -6.13 8.63 14.85
CA ARG A 163 -5.87 7.32 14.20
C ARG A 163 -7.09 6.48 13.80
N SER A 164 -8.31 6.87 14.19
CA SER A 164 -9.57 6.21 13.79
C SER A 164 -10.76 7.16 13.59
N ASP A 165 -10.52 8.48 13.64
CA ASP A 165 -11.54 9.51 13.85
C ASP A 165 -11.75 10.41 12.61
N ASP A 166 -11.17 10.06 11.45
CA ASP A 166 -11.37 10.78 10.18
C ASP A 166 -12.39 10.04 9.30
N LEU A 167 -13.64 10.04 9.77
CA LEU A 167 -14.80 9.48 9.07
C LEU A 167 -14.87 9.92 7.59
N PRO A 168 -14.68 11.21 7.25
CA PRO A 168 -14.63 11.64 5.86
C PRO A 168 -13.56 10.92 5.02
N ALA A 169 -12.33 10.79 5.51
CA ALA A 169 -11.27 10.10 4.77
C ALA A 169 -11.52 8.59 4.63
N GLU A 170 -12.11 7.93 5.64
CA GLU A 170 -12.53 6.53 5.55
C GLU A 170 -13.64 6.34 4.50
N ALA A 171 -14.59 7.27 4.43
CA ALA A 171 -15.62 7.23 3.40
C ALA A 171 -15.02 7.36 2.00
N VAL A 172 -14.03 8.23 1.80
CA VAL A 172 -13.27 8.33 0.54
C VAL A 172 -12.53 7.03 0.21
N ARG A 173 -11.93 6.37 1.20
CA ARG A 173 -11.31 5.04 1.01
C ARG A 173 -12.34 4.02 0.55
N ALA A 174 -13.50 3.94 1.19
CA ALA A 174 -14.57 3.03 0.79
C ALA A 174 -15.09 3.32 -0.62
N ILE A 175 -15.27 4.60 -1.00
CA ILE A 175 -15.65 5.02 -2.36
C ILE A 175 -14.66 4.46 -3.38
N ALA A 176 -13.36 4.57 -3.11
CA ALA A 176 -12.30 4.11 -4.02
C ALA A 176 -12.27 2.59 -4.27
N LEU A 177 -13.01 1.78 -3.50
CA LEU A 177 -13.10 0.34 -3.68
C LEU A 177 -14.27 -0.10 -4.58
N HIS A 178 -15.17 0.80 -4.96
CA HIS A 178 -16.35 0.47 -5.74
C HIS A 178 -16.02 0.19 -7.21
N ASP A 179 -16.66 -0.85 -7.76
CA ASP A 179 -16.65 -1.13 -9.20
C ASP A 179 -17.71 -0.27 -9.92
N ASP A 180 -17.47 1.04 -10.00
CA ASP A 180 -18.39 1.96 -10.67
C ASP A 180 -17.65 3.04 -11.45
N ARG A 181 -18.06 3.26 -12.70
CA ARG A 181 -17.50 4.28 -13.61
C ARG A 181 -17.60 5.71 -13.08
N ARG A 182 -18.46 5.99 -12.10
CA ARG A 182 -18.62 7.30 -11.46
C ARG A 182 -17.54 7.59 -10.41
N VAL A 183 -16.86 6.57 -9.89
CA VAL A 183 -15.86 6.73 -8.81
C VAL A 183 -14.81 7.79 -9.12
N PRO A 184 -14.17 7.83 -10.31
CA PRO A 184 -13.17 8.85 -10.61
C PRO A 184 -13.72 10.29 -10.51
N GLU A 185 -14.94 10.54 -10.98
CA GLU A 185 -15.56 11.87 -10.94
C GLU A 185 -15.94 12.26 -9.50
N VAL A 186 -16.45 11.32 -8.72
CA VAL A 186 -16.74 11.54 -7.29
C VAL A 186 -15.46 11.91 -6.53
N LEU A 187 -14.37 11.16 -6.75
CA LEU A 187 -13.07 11.44 -6.14
C LEU A 187 -12.49 12.77 -6.61
N LEU A 188 -12.65 13.12 -7.89
CA LEU A 188 -12.17 14.39 -8.45
C LEU A 188 -12.93 15.59 -7.86
N SER A 189 -14.24 15.45 -7.66
CA SER A 189 -15.06 16.45 -6.98
C SER A 189 -14.54 16.68 -5.55
N ILE A 190 -14.40 15.62 -4.75
CA ILE A 190 -13.91 15.71 -3.36
C ILE A 190 -12.49 16.30 -3.30
N ALA A 191 -11.60 15.89 -4.20
CA ALA A 191 -10.23 16.41 -4.29
C ALA A 191 -10.18 17.92 -4.57
N ARG A 192 -11.19 18.48 -5.25
CA ARG A 192 -11.27 19.90 -5.60
C ARG A 192 -12.00 20.75 -4.56
N THR A 193 -12.99 20.20 -3.88
CA THR A 193 -13.95 21.00 -3.08
C THR A 193 -13.80 20.82 -1.56
N SER A 194 -13.22 19.72 -1.08
CA SER A 194 -13.11 19.48 0.36
C SER A 194 -12.25 20.54 1.05
N ALA A 195 -12.72 21.13 2.14
CA ALA A 195 -11.94 22.04 2.96
C ALA A 195 -10.84 21.32 3.78
N SER A 196 -10.98 20.00 4.01
CA SER A 196 -9.99 19.20 4.72
C SER A 196 -8.88 18.72 3.79
N GLU A 197 -7.64 19.11 4.10
CA GLU A 197 -6.44 18.69 3.36
C GLU A 197 -6.26 17.16 3.37
N GLY A 198 -6.51 16.50 4.51
CA GLY A 198 -6.39 15.04 4.62
C GLY A 198 -7.39 14.29 3.73
N VAL A 199 -8.63 14.77 3.67
CA VAL A 199 -9.68 14.22 2.80
C VAL A 199 -9.33 14.45 1.33
N ARG A 200 -8.87 15.66 0.98
CA ARG A 200 -8.38 15.97 -0.37
C ARG A 200 -7.22 15.06 -0.76
N ALA A 201 -6.22 14.91 0.11
CA ALA A 201 -5.06 14.08 -0.13
C ALA A 201 -5.45 12.60 -0.29
N GLN A 202 -6.46 12.13 0.45
CA GLN A 202 -6.99 10.78 0.31
C GLN A 202 -7.70 10.57 -1.03
N ALA A 203 -8.51 11.55 -1.47
CA ALA A 203 -9.18 11.51 -2.77
C ALA A 203 -8.14 11.53 -3.91
N VAL A 204 -7.16 12.43 -3.83
CA VAL A 204 -6.04 12.53 -4.78
C VAL A 204 -5.24 11.22 -4.85
N ARG A 205 -4.92 10.59 -3.72
CA ARG A 205 -4.30 9.25 -3.72
C ARG A 205 -5.16 8.24 -4.47
N SER A 206 -6.47 8.24 -4.25
CA SER A 206 -7.38 7.25 -4.83
C SER A 206 -7.55 7.42 -6.35
N LEU A 207 -7.34 8.63 -6.89
CA LEU A 207 -7.37 8.91 -8.34
C LEU A 207 -6.23 8.25 -9.13
N GLY A 208 -5.17 7.78 -8.47
CA GLY A 208 -4.04 7.12 -9.12
C GLY A 208 -4.26 5.65 -9.49
N VAL A 209 -5.45 5.12 -9.17
CA VAL A 209 -5.83 3.74 -9.46
C VAL A 209 -6.16 3.59 -10.94
N PRO A 210 -5.48 2.71 -11.70
CA PRO A 210 -5.81 2.47 -13.11
C PRO A 210 -7.21 1.87 -13.31
N PRO A 211 -7.90 2.21 -14.42
CA PRO A 211 -7.48 3.12 -15.47
C PRO A 211 -7.61 4.59 -15.06
N VAL A 212 -6.57 5.40 -15.33
CA VAL A 212 -6.58 6.85 -15.08
C VAL A 212 -6.85 7.58 -16.38
N SER A 213 -7.75 8.57 -16.39
CA SER A 213 -8.04 9.40 -17.57
C SER A 213 -6.95 10.45 -17.82
N ASP A 214 -6.84 11.00 -19.04
CA ASP A 214 -5.93 12.11 -19.34
C ASP A 214 -6.23 13.35 -18.48
N ALA A 215 -7.51 13.68 -18.30
CA ALA A 215 -7.92 14.81 -17.47
C ALA A 215 -7.51 14.63 -16.00
N THR A 216 -7.65 13.41 -15.47
CA THR A 216 -7.19 13.08 -14.12
C THR A 216 -5.67 13.15 -14.03
N ARG A 217 -4.93 12.64 -15.02
CA ARG A 217 -3.46 12.73 -15.05
C ARG A 217 -2.99 14.17 -15.04
N GLU A 218 -3.58 15.02 -15.89
CA GLU A 218 -3.23 16.44 -15.97
C GLU A 218 -3.51 17.15 -14.64
N TYR A 219 -4.65 16.86 -14.01
CA TYR A 219 -4.96 17.38 -12.67
C TYR A 219 -3.94 16.95 -11.61
N LEU A 220 -3.55 15.67 -11.58
CA LEU A 220 -2.51 15.16 -10.66
C LEU A 220 -1.15 15.82 -10.93
N ALA A 221 -0.81 16.02 -12.21
CA ALA A 221 0.43 16.66 -12.62
C ALA A 221 0.48 18.15 -12.22
N GLN A 222 -0.65 18.86 -12.30
CA GLN A 222 -0.79 20.23 -11.83
C GLN A 222 -0.63 20.32 -10.31
N LEU A 223 -1.36 19.49 -9.55
CA LEU A 223 -1.23 19.44 -8.09
C LEU A 223 0.18 19.14 -7.62
N ALA A 224 0.90 18.22 -8.28
CA ALA A 224 2.27 17.90 -7.91
C ALA A 224 3.22 19.11 -8.02
N ARG A 225 2.97 20.00 -8.99
CA ARG A 225 3.79 21.20 -9.27
C ARG A 225 3.35 22.45 -8.51
N ASP A 226 2.11 22.53 -8.06
CA ASP A 226 1.59 23.72 -7.39
C ASP A 226 2.25 23.94 -6.03
N GLU A 227 3.07 24.98 -5.90
CA GLU A 227 3.75 25.32 -4.64
C GLU A 227 2.82 25.96 -3.60
N ARG A 228 1.62 26.41 -4.00
CA ARG A 228 0.60 26.93 -3.08
C ARG A 228 -0.19 25.81 -2.40
N GLU A 229 -0.11 24.60 -2.94
CA GLU A 229 -0.77 23.43 -2.41
C GLU A 229 -0.01 22.85 -1.20
N SER A 230 -0.77 22.27 -0.26
CA SER A 230 -0.25 21.57 0.91
C SER A 230 0.71 20.44 0.52
N GLN A 231 1.79 20.25 1.30
CA GLN A 231 2.75 19.18 1.04
C GLN A 231 2.09 17.78 1.05
N GLU A 232 1.04 17.57 1.84
CA GLU A 232 0.32 16.30 1.90
C GLU A 232 -0.41 16.00 0.58
N VAL A 233 -1.15 16.96 0.03
CA VAL A 233 -1.87 16.81 -1.24
C VAL A 233 -0.90 16.68 -2.41
N ARG A 234 0.18 17.47 -2.42
CA ARG A 234 1.24 17.33 -3.42
C ARG A 234 1.86 15.93 -3.39
N ARG A 235 2.18 15.42 -2.18
CA ARG A 235 2.71 14.05 -2.00
C ARG A 235 1.73 13.01 -2.52
N ALA A 236 0.45 13.17 -2.23
CA ALA A 236 -0.61 12.32 -2.75
C ALA A 236 -0.64 12.32 -4.28
N ALA A 237 -0.50 13.50 -4.91
CA ALA A 237 -0.53 13.67 -6.36
C ALA A 237 0.66 12.99 -7.05
N VAL A 238 1.89 13.18 -6.55
CA VAL A 238 3.08 12.47 -7.06
C VAL A 238 2.89 10.96 -6.96
N SER A 239 2.35 10.50 -5.83
CA SER A 239 2.11 9.08 -5.59
C SER A 239 1.04 8.50 -6.50
N ALA A 240 -0.06 9.23 -6.71
CA ALA A 240 -1.13 8.83 -7.61
C ALA A 240 -0.67 8.79 -9.06
N TYR A 241 0.09 9.79 -9.51
CA TYR A 241 0.63 9.81 -10.86
C TYR A 241 1.58 8.65 -11.11
N GLY A 242 2.48 8.35 -10.17
CA GLY A 242 3.38 7.20 -10.27
C GLY A 242 2.67 5.84 -10.36
N ARG A 243 1.48 5.70 -9.77
CA ARG A 243 0.66 4.47 -9.80
C ARG A 243 -0.24 4.35 -11.02
N SER A 244 -0.43 5.43 -11.77
CA SER A 244 -1.36 5.50 -12.90
C SER A 244 -1.07 4.53 -14.05
N ARG A 245 0.13 3.89 -14.06
CA ARG A 245 0.66 3.05 -15.14
C ARG A 245 0.76 3.76 -16.49
N ASP A 246 0.80 5.09 -16.48
CA ASP A 246 1.05 5.90 -17.68
C ASP A 246 2.43 5.57 -18.26
N PRO A 247 2.54 5.28 -19.58
CA PRO A 247 3.82 5.16 -20.26
C PRO A 247 4.73 6.39 -20.07
N GLN A 248 4.18 7.58 -19.87
CA GLN A 248 4.93 8.82 -19.62
C GLN A 248 5.24 9.05 -18.14
N ALA A 249 4.80 8.16 -17.23
CA ALA A 249 5.02 8.32 -15.79
C ALA A 249 6.50 8.51 -15.45
N LEU A 250 7.38 7.75 -16.10
CA LEU A 250 8.81 7.83 -15.82
C LEU A 250 9.40 9.18 -16.20
N SER A 251 9.18 9.65 -17.43
CA SER A 251 9.74 10.93 -17.89
C SER A 251 9.18 12.11 -17.10
N PHE A 252 7.89 12.09 -16.77
CA PHE A 252 7.27 13.07 -15.89
C PHE A 252 7.93 13.08 -14.51
N LEU A 253 8.06 11.93 -13.83
CA LEU A 253 8.62 11.87 -12.47
C LEU A 253 10.09 12.30 -12.44
N GLN A 254 10.86 12.00 -13.48
CA GLN A 254 12.26 12.44 -13.63
C GLN A 254 12.37 13.97 -13.80
N SER A 255 11.51 14.54 -14.64
CA SER A 255 11.42 15.99 -14.82
C SER A 255 10.98 16.68 -13.53
N LEU A 256 9.94 16.15 -12.88
CA LEU A 256 9.40 16.66 -11.64
C LEU A 256 10.44 16.62 -10.52
N TYR A 257 11.20 15.52 -10.38
CA TYR A 257 12.29 15.43 -9.39
C TYR A 257 13.27 16.59 -9.50
N THR A 258 13.63 16.97 -10.74
CA THR A 258 14.60 18.06 -11.00
C THR A 258 14.01 19.43 -10.66
N SER A 259 12.71 19.64 -10.83
CA SER A 259 12.06 20.92 -10.54
C SER A 259 11.62 21.10 -9.08
N LEU A 260 11.53 20.00 -8.31
CA LEU A 260 11.00 20.04 -6.94
C LEU A 260 12.02 20.61 -5.95
N SER A 261 11.62 21.66 -5.24
CA SER A 261 12.35 22.20 -4.08
C SER A 261 12.28 21.27 -2.86
N SER A 262 11.10 20.72 -2.57
CA SER A 262 10.85 19.82 -1.43
C SER A 262 11.60 18.49 -1.55
N ARG A 263 12.50 18.23 -0.58
CA ARG A 263 13.23 16.94 -0.46
C ARG A 263 12.27 15.77 -0.28
N ASP A 264 11.18 15.95 0.46
CA ASP A 264 10.20 14.88 0.68
C ASP A 264 9.46 14.50 -0.60
N LEU A 265 9.09 15.47 -1.43
CA LEU A 265 8.47 15.19 -2.72
C LEU A 265 9.47 14.54 -3.68
N ARG A 266 10.74 14.96 -3.67
CA ARG A 266 11.82 14.30 -4.43
C ARG A 266 12.00 12.84 -4.01
N ARG A 267 11.97 12.54 -2.70
CA ARG A 267 12.01 11.17 -2.17
C ARG A 267 10.83 10.32 -2.66
N VAL A 268 9.63 10.90 -2.71
CA VAL A 268 8.43 10.22 -3.22
C VAL A 268 8.57 9.95 -4.72
N ALA A 269 9.06 10.92 -5.51
CA ALA A 269 9.33 10.72 -6.92
C ALA A 269 10.34 9.58 -7.16
N LEU A 270 11.46 9.54 -6.42
CA LEU A 270 12.43 8.42 -6.50
C LEU A 270 11.80 7.05 -6.21
N THR A 271 10.85 7.00 -5.26
CA THR A 271 10.13 5.77 -4.92
C THR A 271 9.31 5.26 -6.10
N TYR A 272 8.60 6.15 -6.79
CA TYR A 272 7.77 5.76 -7.93
C TYR A 272 8.55 5.59 -9.24
N ILE A 273 9.71 6.24 -9.39
CA ILE A 273 10.67 5.95 -10.46
C ILE A 273 11.18 4.50 -10.33
N ALA A 274 11.57 4.09 -9.13
CA ALA A 274 12.09 2.73 -8.89
C ALA A 274 11.07 1.62 -9.19
N ARG A 275 9.78 1.92 -8.99
CA ARG A 275 8.65 1.00 -9.23
C ARG A 275 8.10 1.07 -10.67
N ASN A 276 8.70 1.86 -11.55
CA ASN A 276 8.21 2.00 -12.92
C ASN A 276 8.48 0.75 -13.76
N ASN A 277 7.62 0.44 -14.72
CA ASN A 277 7.78 -0.73 -15.59
C ASN A 277 9.04 -0.68 -16.46
N ASP A 278 9.51 0.51 -16.85
CA ASP A 278 10.81 0.68 -17.52
C ASP A 278 11.95 0.69 -16.49
N GLN A 279 12.25 -0.52 -15.99
CA GLN A 279 13.29 -0.76 -14.98
C GLN A 279 14.69 -0.32 -15.45
N ARG A 280 14.98 -0.39 -16.75
CA ARG A 280 16.28 0.01 -17.30
C ARG A 280 16.46 1.53 -17.21
N ALA A 281 15.48 2.30 -17.71
CA ALA A 281 15.57 3.76 -17.64
C ALA A 281 15.44 4.28 -16.19
N ALA A 282 14.64 3.60 -15.36
CA ALA A 282 14.58 3.87 -13.92
C ALA A 282 15.95 3.68 -13.25
N ALA A 283 16.63 2.55 -13.48
CA ALA A 283 17.98 2.31 -12.95
C ALA A 283 18.96 3.40 -13.39
N GLN A 284 18.96 3.78 -14.66
CA GLN A 284 19.85 4.83 -15.15
C GLN A 284 19.64 6.17 -14.43
N PHE A 285 18.39 6.55 -14.17
CA PHE A 285 18.11 7.77 -13.41
C PHE A 285 18.58 7.66 -11.96
N LEU A 286 18.29 6.56 -11.28
CA LEU A 286 18.72 6.34 -9.90
C LEU A 286 20.26 6.30 -9.77
N ILE A 287 20.96 5.69 -10.73
CA ILE A 287 22.44 5.71 -10.79
C ILE A 287 22.95 7.15 -10.91
N ARG A 288 22.34 7.97 -11.77
CA ARG A 288 22.71 9.40 -11.86
C ARG A 288 22.52 10.10 -10.52
N VAL A 289 21.36 9.94 -9.88
CA VAL A 289 21.10 10.55 -8.57
C VAL A 289 22.07 10.05 -7.49
N ALA A 290 22.43 8.77 -7.50
CA ALA A 290 23.35 8.19 -6.51
C ALA A 290 24.81 8.67 -6.68
N THR A 291 25.25 8.87 -7.93
CA THR A 291 26.66 9.11 -8.27
C THR A 291 27.00 10.57 -8.51
N GLN A 292 26.05 11.40 -8.96
CA GLN A 292 26.31 12.81 -9.21
C GLN A 292 26.59 13.57 -7.91
N PRO A 293 27.53 14.53 -7.93
CA PRO A 293 27.68 15.50 -6.85
C PRO A 293 26.36 16.25 -6.69
N SER A 294 25.67 16.00 -5.59
CA SER A 294 24.46 16.72 -5.20
C SER A 294 24.60 17.11 -3.74
N ASP A 295 24.11 18.30 -3.38
CA ASP A 295 24.18 18.80 -2.01
C ASP A 295 23.30 18.00 -1.03
N ASP A 296 22.41 17.14 -1.54
CA ASP A 296 21.49 16.34 -0.72
C ASP A 296 21.95 14.88 -0.57
N SER A 297 22.78 14.64 0.45
CA SER A 297 23.26 13.29 0.78
C SER A 297 22.14 12.29 1.08
N GLU A 298 20.97 12.74 1.55
CA GLU A 298 19.84 11.87 1.86
C GLU A 298 19.14 11.39 0.59
N LEU A 299 19.03 12.23 -0.44
CA LEU A 299 18.51 11.80 -1.75
C LEU A 299 19.44 10.80 -2.44
N ARG A 300 20.76 10.96 -2.30
CA ARG A 300 21.74 9.98 -2.80
C ARG A 300 21.58 8.63 -2.11
N LYS A 301 21.49 8.62 -0.77
CA LYS A 301 21.23 7.42 0.04
C LYS A 301 19.92 6.74 -0.37
N MET A 302 18.86 7.51 -0.59
CA MET A 302 17.59 6.99 -1.07
C MET A 302 17.72 6.37 -2.46
N ALA A 303 18.41 7.01 -3.40
CA ALA A 303 18.61 6.47 -4.74
C ALA A 303 19.39 5.15 -4.72
N VAL A 304 20.45 5.06 -3.90
CA VAL A 304 21.19 3.81 -3.65
C VAL A 304 20.26 2.72 -3.09
N LEU A 305 19.44 3.06 -2.09
CA LEU A 305 18.49 2.11 -1.51
C LEU A 305 17.49 1.60 -2.55
N ARG A 306 17.00 2.49 -3.43
CA ARG A 306 16.05 2.16 -4.50
C ARG A 306 16.67 1.32 -5.62
N LEU A 307 17.97 1.42 -5.88
CA LEU A 307 18.66 0.49 -6.80
C LEU A 307 18.61 -0.96 -6.34
N GLY A 308 18.48 -1.21 -5.02
CA GLY A 308 18.25 -2.55 -4.49
C GLY A 308 16.92 -3.18 -4.89
N GLU A 309 15.93 -2.37 -5.30
CA GLU A 309 14.61 -2.81 -5.74
C GLU A 309 14.55 -3.12 -7.24
N ILE A 310 15.58 -2.72 -8.00
CA ILE A 310 15.62 -2.89 -9.47
C ILE A 310 16.53 -4.06 -9.85
N ALA A 311 16.00 -5.02 -10.61
CA ALA A 311 16.77 -6.15 -11.13
C ALA A 311 17.81 -5.73 -12.19
N GLY A 312 18.85 -6.54 -12.37
CA GLY A 312 19.84 -6.37 -13.44
C GLY A 312 21.23 -5.94 -12.98
N GLU A 313 22.21 -6.24 -13.84
CA GLU A 313 23.65 -6.08 -13.57
C GLU A 313 24.08 -4.63 -13.38
N GLN A 314 23.45 -3.67 -14.07
CA GLN A 314 23.83 -2.26 -13.93
C GLN A 314 23.58 -1.75 -12.52
N ALA A 315 22.39 -2.03 -11.96
CA ALA A 315 22.06 -1.65 -10.59
C ALA A 315 22.99 -2.34 -9.59
N LEU A 316 23.20 -3.66 -9.72
CA LEU A 316 24.09 -4.43 -8.84
C LEU A 316 25.54 -3.94 -8.93
N GLY A 317 26.03 -3.61 -10.13
CA GLY A 317 27.36 -3.06 -10.36
C GLY A 317 27.57 -1.72 -9.66
N THR A 318 26.60 -0.80 -9.77
CA THR A 318 26.66 0.49 -9.06
C THR A 318 26.62 0.31 -7.54
N LEU A 319 25.86 -0.65 -7.01
CA LEU A 319 25.86 -0.97 -5.59
C LEU A 319 27.24 -1.50 -5.12
N LYS A 320 27.84 -2.44 -5.88
CA LYS A 320 29.20 -2.95 -5.63
C LYS A 320 30.23 -1.83 -5.60
N GLU A 321 30.20 -0.97 -6.60
CA GLU A 321 31.09 0.19 -6.69
C GLU A 321 30.90 1.13 -5.50
N THR A 322 29.65 1.45 -5.15
CA THR A 322 29.34 2.33 -4.02
C THR A 322 29.88 1.79 -2.70
N VAL A 323 29.80 0.47 -2.46
CA VAL A 323 30.42 -0.15 -1.29
C VAL A 323 31.96 -0.01 -1.33
N GLY A 324 32.58 -0.25 -2.48
CA GLY A 324 34.04 -0.24 -2.63
C GLY A 324 34.70 1.15 -2.64
N ARG A 325 33.93 2.22 -2.84
CA ARG A 325 34.46 3.59 -2.93
C ARG A 325 35.06 4.06 -1.60
N THR A 326 36.36 4.37 -1.62
CA THR A 326 37.11 4.82 -0.44
C THR A 326 36.73 6.23 -0.01
N ASP A 327 36.31 7.07 -0.96
CA ASP A 327 35.88 8.46 -0.78
C ASP A 327 34.40 8.60 -0.39
N ALA A 328 33.64 7.50 -0.39
CA ALA A 328 32.22 7.53 -0.05
C ALA A 328 31.99 7.67 1.47
N ASP A 329 30.98 8.46 1.81
CA ASP A 329 30.40 8.51 3.15
C ASP A 329 30.04 7.09 3.61
N THR A 330 30.47 6.72 4.83
CA THR A 330 30.20 5.40 5.41
C THR A 330 28.70 5.10 5.46
N GLN A 331 27.84 6.10 5.69
CA GLN A 331 26.39 5.88 5.65
C GLN A 331 25.90 5.50 4.25
N LEU A 332 26.45 6.10 3.20
CA LEU A 332 26.12 5.73 1.82
C LEU A 332 26.54 4.28 1.51
N GLN A 333 27.73 3.87 1.96
CA GLN A 333 28.20 2.48 1.84
C GLN A 333 27.29 1.50 2.58
N LEU A 334 26.86 1.85 3.81
CA LEU A 334 25.90 1.04 4.57
C LEU A 334 24.57 0.89 3.82
N GLN A 335 24.05 1.95 3.21
CA GLN A 335 22.84 1.88 2.38
C GLN A 335 23.03 0.98 1.16
N ALA A 336 24.22 0.99 0.53
CA ALA A 336 24.51 0.10 -0.59
C ALA A 336 24.55 -1.38 -0.15
N VAL A 337 25.11 -1.69 1.03
CA VAL A 337 25.07 -3.05 1.61
C VAL A 337 23.62 -3.48 1.91
N VAL A 338 22.79 -2.59 2.47
CA VAL A 338 21.36 -2.86 2.69
C VAL A 338 20.63 -3.09 1.36
N ALA A 339 20.91 -2.28 0.34
CA ALA A 339 20.32 -2.42 -0.99
C ALA A 339 20.70 -3.74 -1.65
N ILE A 340 21.95 -4.19 -1.52
CA ILE A 340 22.39 -5.53 -1.98
C ILE A 340 21.58 -6.62 -1.28
N GLY A 341 21.36 -6.50 0.04
CA GLY A 341 20.58 -7.46 0.81
C GLY A 341 19.11 -7.58 0.41
N ARG A 342 18.54 -6.59 -0.27
CA ARG A 342 17.15 -6.62 -0.79
C ARG A 342 17.01 -7.38 -2.11
N ARG A 343 18.12 -7.73 -2.74
CA ARG A 343 18.15 -8.47 -4.01
C ARG A 343 17.97 -9.96 -3.77
N PRO A 344 17.58 -10.73 -4.81
CA PRO A 344 17.48 -12.19 -4.72
C PRO A 344 18.73 -12.82 -4.12
N ALA A 345 18.56 -13.83 -3.25
CA ALA A 345 19.65 -14.46 -2.50
C ALA A 345 20.81 -14.94 -3.38
N ALA A 346 20.51 -15.45 -4.58
CA ALA A 346 21.50 -15.88 -5.56
C ALA A 346 22.50 -14.78 -5.97
N GLU A 347 22.07 -13.52 -5.96
CA GLU A 347 22.92 -12.37 -6.26
C GLU A 347 23.53 -11.75 -5.00
N SER A 348 22.74 -11.65 -3.92
CA SER A 348 23.11 -10.91 -2.72
C SER A 348 24.05 -11.68 -1.80
N VAL A 349 23.82 -12.98 -1.56
CA VAL A 349 24.59 -13.78 -0.60
C VAL A 349 26.08 -13.86 -0.96
N PRO A 350 26.49 -14.20 -2.21
CA PRO A 350 27.91 -14.27 -2.56
C PRO A 350 28.63 -12.93 -2.34
N LEU A 351 27.97 -11.83 -2.69
CA LEU A 351 28.53 -10.49 -2.56
C LEU A 351 28.62 -10.05 -1.09
N LEU A 352 27.60 -10.33 -0.28
CA LEU A 352 27.62 -10.03 1.15
C LEU A 352 28.71 -10.82 1.87
N ILE A 353 28.95 -12.09 1.50
CA ILE A 353 30.06 -12.89 2.03
C ILE A 353 31.40 -12.24 1.67
N GLN A 354 31.57 -11.79 0.42
CA GLN A 354 32.77 -11.07 0.00
C GLN A 354 32.97 -9.80 0.83
N ILE A 355 31.94 -8.96 0.97
CA ILE A 355 31.99 -7.71 1.76
C ILE A 355 32.34 -8.02 3.23
N ALA A 356 31.70 -9.02 3.83
CA ALA A 356 31.96 -9.44 5.21
C ALA A 356 33.41 -9.91 5.42
N LYS A 357 34.05 -10.50 4.41
CA LYS A 357 35.44 -10.96 4.47
C LYS A 357 36.45 -9.85 4.22
N THR A 358 36.20 -8.99 3.23
CA THR A 358 37.27 -8.16 2.64
C THR A 358 37.12 -6.67 2.87
N HIS A 359 35.95 -6.16 3.28
CA HIS A 359 35.75 -4.72 3.38
C HIS A 359 36.62 -4.10 4.50
N PRO A 360 37.37 -3.01 4.24
CA PRO A 360 38.31 -2.45 5.22
C PRO A 360 37.61 -1.91 6.47
N LYS A 361 36.45 -1.25 6.31
CA LYS A 361 35.67 -0.69 7.43
C LYS A 361 34.91 -1.78 8.22
N PRO A 362 35.16 -1.96 9.53
CA PRO A 362 34.48 -2.97 10.35
C PRO A 362 32.95 -2.82 10.40
N GLU A 363 32.44 -1.59 10.35
CA GLU A 363 30.99 -1.31 10.37
C GLU A 363 30.29 -1.88 9.14
N ILE A 364 30.90 -1.77 7.97
CA ILE A 364 30.38 -2.33 6.71
C ILE A 364 30.41 -3.86 6.75
N ARG A 365 31.50 -4.46 7.27
CA ARG A 365 31.56 -5.93 7.48
C ARG A 365 30.45 -6.40 8.42
N ARG A 366 30.26 -5.70 9.55
CA ARG A 366 29.20 -5.99 10.53
C ARG A 366 27.82 -5.94 9.88
N GLN A 367 27.53 -4.93 9.08
CA GLN A 367 26.25 -4.83 8.38
C GLN A 367 26.01 -6.02 7.43
N ALA A 368 27.05 -6.45 6.70
CA ALA A 368 26.95 -7.63 5.84
C ALA A 368 26.66 -8.91 6.64
N PHE A 369 27.33 -9.11 7.79
CA PHE A 369 27.04 -10.22 8.71
C PHE A 369 25.59 -10.22 9.20
N VAL A 370 25.07 -9.06 9.62
CA VAL A 370 23.67 -8.92 10.09
C VAL A 370 22.68 -9.30 9.01
N ILE A 371 22.90 -8.87 7.76
CA ILE A 371 22.02 -9.21 6.65
C ILE A 371 22.11 -10.69 6.33
N LEU A 372 23.31 -11.27 6.24
CA LEU A 372 23.50 -12.70 5.99
C LEU A 372 22.75 -13.57 7.01
N GLY A 373 22.80 -13.21 8.29
CA GLY A 373 22.07 -13.92 9.35
C GLY A 373 20.55 -13.90 9.22
N ARG A 374 19.99 -12.96 8.46
CA ARG A 374 18.54 -12.86 8.18
C ARG A 374 18.11 -13.58 6.91
N THR A 375 19.04 -13.95 6.03
CA THR A 375 18.69 -14.57 4.75
C THR A 375 18.15 -15.99 4.89
N GLY A 376 18.60 -16.74 5.91
CA GLY A 376 18.33 -18.17 6.02
C GLY A 376 18.97 -19.03 4.90
N ASP A 377 19.76 -18.42 4.02
CA ASP A 377 20.36 -19.11 2.88
C ASP A 377 21.43 -20.11 3.34
N PRO A 378 21.44 -21.37 2.85
CA PRO A 378 22.40 -22.38 3.28
C PRO A 378 23.87 -21.95 3.11
N VAL A 379 24.19 -21.21 2.05
CA VAL A 379 25.55 -20.71 1.80
C VAL A 379 25.93 -19.63 2.83
N ALA A 380 24.98 -18.77 3.18
CA ALA A 380 25.18 -17.80 4.26
C ALA A 380 25.39 -18.49 5.61
N VAL A 381 24.60 -19.52 5.92
CA VAL A 381 24.71 -20.31 7.16
C VAL A 381 26.08 -20.98 7.27
N GLU A 382 26.55 -21.65 6.22
CA GLU A 382 27.87 -22.31 6.23
C GLU A 382 29.01 -21.29 6.38
N PHE A 383 28.92 -20.13 5.73
CA PHE A 383 29.89 -19.06 5.95
C PHE A 383 29.89 -18.58 7.39
N LEU A 384 28.72 -18.30 7.99
CA LEU A 384 28.62 -17.84 9.38
C LEU A 384 29.19 -18.87 10.36
N LYS A 385 28.91 -20.17 10.18
CA LYS A 385 29.52 -21.26 10.97
C LYS A 385 31.05 -21.22 10.88
N SER A 386 31.60 -21.11 9.66
CA SER A 386 33.04 -21.10 9.44
C SER A 386 33.79 -19.96 10.14
N VAL A 387 33.09 -18.86 10.43
CA VAL A 387 33.64 -17.70 11.14
C VAL A 387 33.56 -17.89 12.66
N LEU A 388 32.52 -18.56 13.18
CA LEU A 388 32.34 -18.83 14.61
C LEU A 388 33.21 -19.97 15.15
N THR A 389 33.67 -20.86 14.27
CA THR A 389 34.55 -21.99 14.62
C THR A 389 36.05 -21.64 14.56
N LYS A 390 36.38 -20.38 14.29
CA LYS A 390 37.74 -19.83 14.35
C LYS A 390 37.88 -18.98 15.59
#